data_AF-A0A929UXQ4-F1
#
_entry.id   AF-A0A929UXQ4-F1
#
_cell.length_a   1.000
_cell.length_b   1.000
_cell.length_c   1.000
_cell.angle_alpha   90.00
_cell.angle_beta   90.00
_cell.angle_gamma   90.00
#
_symmetry.space_group_name_H-M   'P 1'
#
loop_
_entity.id
_entity.type
_entity.pdbx_description
1 polymer ?
#
loop_
_entity_poly.entity_id
_entity_poly.type
_entity_poly.pdbx_seq_one_letter_code
_entity_poly.pdbx_strand_id
1 'polypeptide(L)'
;MSRSNTEKREQVALFAAAILVAIGGIIYELILGAAASYLVGDSILSFSLATGVTLFGMGIGSLLVNCIKIHPATSFAANEIILGLIGGNSVMLMYLGFVFTRSHWLIFAVISLVIGICIGLEIPLLMK
;
A
#
# COMPACT_ATOMS: atom_id res chain seq x y z
N MET A 1 -9.15 22.79 29.42
CA MET A 1 -10.24 22.10 28.70
C MET A 1 -10.14 22.19 27.17
N SER A 2 -9.41 23.15 26.58
CA SER A 2 -9.26 23.24 25.11
C SER A 2 -8.32 22.21 24.47
N ARG A 3 -7.33 21.69 25.21
CA ARG A 3 -6.27 20.82 24.65
C ARG A 3 -6.74 19.38 24.38
N SER A 4 -7.72 18.88 25.14
CA SER A 4 -8.27 17.53 24.97
C SER A 4 -9.16 17.40 23.73
N ASN A 5 -9.85 18.48 23.30
CA ASN A 5 -10.67 18.44 22.09
C ASN A 5 -9.82 18.44 20.82
N THR A 6 -8.64 19.07 20.82
CA THR A 6 -7.73 19.07 19.66
C THR A 6 -7.12 17.69 19.45
N GLU A 7 -6.59 17.04 20.51
CA GLU A 7 -6.03 15.69 20.41
C GLU A 7 -7.07 14.66 19.96
N LYS A 8 -8.32 14.78 20.44
CA LYS A 8 -9.41 13.89 20.00
C LYS A 8 -9.75 14.09 18.52
N ARG A 9 -9.66 15.32 18.00
CA ARG A 9 -9.92 15.63 16.59
C ARG A 9 -8.77 15.15 15.69
N GLU A 10 -7.53 15.27 16.16
CA GLU A 10 -6.34 14.76 15.46
C GLU A 10 -6.37 13.24 15.36
N GLN A 11 -6.68 12.53 16.45
CA GLN A 11 -6.83 11.07 16.44
C GLN A 11 -7.92 10.62 15.47
N VAL A 12 -9.09 11.28 15.47
CA VAL A 12 -10.18 10.97 14.53
C VAL A 12 -9.76 11.22 13.09
N ALA A 13 -9.01 12.30 12.81
CA ALA A 13 -8.52 12.61 11.47
C ALA A 13 -7.51 11.55 10.98
N LEU A 14 -6.60 11.10 11.85
CA LEU A 14 -5.63 10.05 11.52
C LEU A 14 -6.30 8.70 11.28
N PHE A 15 -7.28 8.31 12.11
CA PHE A 15 -8.05 7.09 11.86
C PHE A 15 -8.88 7.16 10.58
N ALA A 16 -9.48 8.31 10.29
CA ALA A 16 -10.24 8.50 9.05
C ALA A 16 -9.31 8.41 7.82
N ALA A 17 -8.12 9.00 7.88
CA ALA A 17 -7.10 8.86 6.85
C ALA A 17 -6.71 7.38 6.69
N ALA A 18 -6.35 6.69 7.77
CA ALA A 18 -5.97 5.28 7.73
C ALA A 18 -7.04 4.37 7.10
N ILE A 19 -8.33 4.62 7.39
CA ILE A 19 -9.44 3.86 6.78
C ILE A 19 -9.52 4.13 5.27
N LEU A 20 -9.44 5.41 4.87
CA LEU A 20 -9.51 5.80 3.46
C LEU A 20 -8.38 5.17 2.66
N VAL A 21 -7.22 5.03 3.28
CA VAL A 21 -6.00 4.49 2.69
C VAL A 21 -6.01 2.98 2.64
N ALA A 22 -6.53 2.31 3.68
CA ALA A 22 -6.78 0.88 3.64
C ALA A 22 -7.73 0.52 2.48
N ILE A 23 -8.79 1.31 2.28
CA ILE A 23 -9.68 1.16 1.12
C ILE A 23 -8.91 1.41 -0.19
N GLY A 24 -8.10 2.46 -0.24
CA GLY A 24 -7.24 2.77 -1.39
C GLY A 24 -6.24 1.64 -1.72
N GLY A 25 -5.63 1.03 -0.72
CA GLY A 25 -4.71 -0.10 -0.85
C GLY A 25 -5.39 -1.32 -1.47
N ILE A 26 -6.61 -1.65 -1.00
CA ILE A 26 -7.43 -2.71 -1.59
C ILE A 26 -7.78 -2.37 -3.05
N ILE A 27 -8.12 -1.10 -3.34
CA ILE A 27 -8.39 -0.66 -4.70
C ILE A 27 -7.15 -0.83 -5.58
N TYR A 28 -5.96 -0.46 -5.10
CA TYR A 28 -4.71 -0.62 -5.86
C TYR A 28 -4.40 -2.09 -6.15
N GLU A 29 -4.59 -2.99 -5.18
CA GLU A 29 -4.45 -4.43 -5.41
C GLU A 29 -5.41 -4.94 -6.47
N LEU A 30 -6.68 -4.54 -6.40
CA LEU A 30 -7.70 -4.98 -7.34
C LEU A 30 -7.42 -4.47 -8.76
N ILE A 31 -6.97 -3.22 -8.88
CA ILE A 31 -6.61 -2.63 -10.17
C ILE A 31 -5.36 -3.31 -10.75
N LEU A 32 -4.33 -3.59 -9.94
CA LEU A 32 -3.15 -4.34 -10.38
C LEU A 32 -3.52 -5.76 -10.82
N GLY A 33 -4.33 -6.47 -10.03
CA GLY A 33 -4.81 -7.80 -10.37
C GLY A 33 -5.62 -7.81 -11.67
N ALA A 34 -6.47 -6.81 -11.88
CA ALA A 34 -7.20 -6.62 -13.13
C ALA A 34 -6.26 -6.34 -14.31
N ALA A 35 -5.31 -5.40 -14.16
CA ALA A 35 -4.33 -5.10 -15.20
C ALA A 35 -3.50 -6.34 -15.57
N ALA A 36 -3.10 -7.16 -14.57
CA ALA A 36 -2.35 -8.40 -14.81
C ALA A 36 -3.22 -9.42 -15.55
N SER A 37 -4.50 -9.53 -15.18
CA SER A 37 -5.42 -10.44 -15.85
C SER A 37 -5.60 -10.11 -17.33
N TYR A 38 -5.64 -8.81 -17.69
CA TYR A 38 -5.75 -8.39 -19.08
C TYR A 38 -4.48 -8.63 -19.90
N LEU A 39 -3.31 -8.56 -19.26
CA LEU A 39 -2.01 -8.72 -19.91
C LEU A 39 -1.57 -10.18 -20.01
N VAL A 40 -1.84 -10.98 -18.99
CA VAL A 40 -1.38 -12.37 -18.87
C VAL A 40 -2.47 -13.38 -19.23
N GLY A 41 -3.75 -12.98 -19.16
CA GLY A 41 -4.89 -13.79 -19.58
C GLY A 41 -5.45 -14.75 -18.51
N ASP A 42 -4.75 -14.91 -17.38
CA ASP A 42 -5.24 -15.72 -16.25
C ASP A 42 -5.59 -14.83 -15.05
N SER A 43 -6.89 -14.58 -14.88
CA SER A 43 -7.41 -13.72 -13.81
C SER A 43 -7.24 -14.35 -12.43
N ILE A 44 -7.40 -15.67 -12.30
CA ILE A 44 -7.36 -16.34 -11.00
C ILE A 44 -5.95 -16.25 -10.45
N LEU A 45 -4.95 -16.58 -11.26
CA LEU A 45 -3.55 -16.44 -10.86
C LEU A 45 -3.20 -14.98 -10.54
N SER A 46 -3.64 -14.03 -11.36
CA SER A 46 -3.33 -12.61 -11.16
C SER A 46 -3.89 -12.07 -9.84
N PHE A 47 -5.15 -12.34 -9.52
CA PHE A 47 -5.76 -11.90 -8.26
C PHE A 47 -5.21 -12.65 -7.04
N SER A 48 -4.99 -13.97 -7.14
CA SER A 48 -4.40 -14.74 -6.05
C SER A 48 -2.97 -14.31 -5.75
N LEU A 49 -2.19 -13.97 -6.78
CA LEU A 49 -0.80 -13.56 -6.61
C LEU A 49 -0.71 -12.09 -6.16
N ALA A 50 -1.61 -11.20 -6.61
CA ALA A 50 -1.76 -9.85 -6.05
C ALA A 50 -1.98 -9.94 -4.54
N THR A 51 -3.08 -10.58 -4.13
CA THR A 51 -3.46 -10.67 -2.71
C THR A 51 -2.41 -11.38 -1.87
N GLY A 52 -1.86 -12.50 -2.34
CA GLY A 52 -0.81 -13.24 -1.61
C GLY A 52 0.46 -12.42 -1.41
N VAL A 53 0.96 -11.76 -2.46
CA VAL A 53 2.20 -10.97 -2.39
C VAL A 53 2.01 -9.70 -1.56
N THR A 54 0.88 -9.01 -1.69
CA THR A 54 0.61 -7.83 -0.88
C THR A 54 0.45 -8.21 0.59
N LEU A 55 -0.28 -9.27 0.94
CA LEU A 55 -0.41 -9.74 2.33
C LEU A 55 0.95 -10.12 2.93
N PHE A 56 1.80 -10.77 2.13
CA PHE A 56 3.18 -11.04 2.52
C PHE A 56 3.98 -9.75 2.75
N GLY A 57 3.86 -8.77 1.85
CA GLY A 57 4.44 -7.44 1.99
C GLY A 57 3.94 -6.71 3.24
N MET A 58 2.64 -6.78 3.54
CA MET A 58 2.05 -6.20 4.75
C MET A 58 2.67 -6.81 6.01
N GLY A 59 2.90 -8.13 6.01
CA GLY A 59 3.63 -8.81 7.09
C GLY A 59 5.05 -8.26 7.28
N ILE A 60 5.80 -8.06 6.19
CA ILE A 60 7.13 -7.46 6.22
C ILE A 60 7.08 -6.01 6.73
N GLY A 61 6.15 -5.21 6.23
CA GLY A 61 5.98 -3.81 6.64
C GLY A 61 5.70 -3.68 8.14
N SER A 62 4.83 -4.54 8.68
CA SER A 62 4.52 -4.58 10.11
C SER A 62 5.75 -4.87 10.98
N LEU A 63 6.67 -5.71 10.51
CA LEU A 63 7.94 -5.99 11.22
C LEU A 63 8.91 -4.80 11.16
N LEU A 64 8.99 -4.13 10.00
CA LEU A 64 9.91 -3.00 9.77
C LEU A 64 9.55 -1.76 10.60
N VAL A 65 8.30 -1.63 11.04
CA VAL A 65 7.84 -0.47 11.83
C VAL A 65 8.70 -0.23 13.08
N ASN A 66 9.23 -1.31 13.68
CA ASN A 66 9.99 -1.24 14.92
C ASN A 66 11.36 -0.57 14.73
N CYS A 67 11.84 -0.48 13.49
CA CYS A 67 13.06 0.23 13.12
C CYS A 67 12.85 1.74 12.95
N ILE A 68 11.60 2.21 12.81
CA ILE A 68 11.28 3.63 12.58
C ILE A 68 11.09 4.33 13.93
N LYS A 69 12.08 5.13 14.33
CA LYS A 69 12.09 5.90 15.60
C LYS A 69 11.67 7.38 15.44
N ILE A 70 10.85 7.70 14.45
CA ILE A 70 10.42 9.08 14.13
C ILE A 70 9.02 9.34 14.73
N HIS A 71 8.64 10.60 14.93
CA HIS A 71 7.29 11.00 15.33
C HIS A 71 6.22 10.28 14.47
N PRO A 72 5.20 9.66 15.12
CA PRO A 72 4.26 8.77 14.44
C PRO A 72 3.41 9.50 13.40
N ALA A 73 2.92 10.70 13.72
CA ALA A 73 2.08 11.48 12.82
C ALA A 73 2.79 11.92 11.52
N THR A 74 4.05 12.36 11.59
CA THR A 74 4.79 12.78 10.40
C THR A 74 5.21 11.60 9.53
N SER A 75 5.54 10.46 10.13
CA SER A 75 5.89 9.24 9.38
C SER A 75 4.68 8.67 8.66
N PHE A 76 3.51 8.73 9.29
CA PHE A 76 2.24 8.36 8.67
C PHE A 76 1.95 9.22 7.43
N ALA A 77 1.99 10.55 7.57
CA ALA A 77 1.76 11.47 6.45
C ALA A 77 2.77 11.31 5.31
N ALA A 78 4.04 11.01 5.63
CA ALA A 78 5.05 10.73 4.60
C ALA A 78 4.77 9.41 3.87
N ASN A 79 4.39 8.35 4.60
CA ASN A 79 4.04 7.05 4.02
C ASN A 79 2.84 7.17 3.09
N GLU A 80 1.82 7.91 3.50
CA GLU A 80 0.63 8.27 2.71
C GLU A 80 0.98 8.87 1.34
N ILE A 81 1.87 9.87 1.32
CA ILE A 81 2.30 10.51 0.08
C ILE A 81 3.04 9.52 -0.82
N ILE A 82 3.92 8.69 -0.24
CA ILE A 82 4.67 7.67 -0.97
C ILE A 82 3.72 6.61 -1.55
N LEU A 83 2.79 6.11 -0.75
CA LEU A 83 1.82 5.10 -1.15
C LEU A 83 0.88 5.66 -2.24
N GLY A 84 0.43 6.91 -2.12
CA GLY A 84 -0.36 7.57 -3.15
C GLY A 84 0.39 7.72 -4.47
N LEU A 85 1.68 8.07 -4.44
CA LEU A 85 2.50 8.16 -5.64
C LEU A 85 2.74 6.79 -6.28
N ILE A 86 3.10 5.77 -5.48
CA ILE A 86 3.38 4.43 -5.99
C ILE A 86 2.10 3.77 -6.49
N GLY A 87 1.04 3.81 -5.70
CA GLY A 87 -0.27 3.24 -6.01
C GLY A 87 -0.92 3.92 -7.22
N GLY A 88 -0.91 5.26 -7.27
CA GLY A 88 -1.47 6.01 -8.40
C GLY A 88 -0.73 5.78 -9.72
N ASN A 89 0.59 5.58 -9.70
CA ASN A 89 1.40 5.30 -10.89
C ASN A 89 1.53 3.80 -11.21
N SER A 90 0.99 2.91 -10.37
CA SER A 90 1.21 1.47 -10.47
C SER A 90 0.78 0.87 -11.81
N VAL A 91 -0.40 1.24 -12.32
CA VAL A 91 -0.93 0.78 -13.62
C VAL A 91 -0.03 1.24 -14.75
N MET A 92 0.37 2.51 -14.73
CA MET A 92 1.28 3.06 -15.74
C MET A 92 2.61 2.31 -15.76
N LEU A 93 3.21 2.08 -14.58
CA LEU A 93 4.45 1.32 -14.43
C LEU A 93 4.32 -0.12 -14.95
N MET A 94 3.17 -0.73 -14.71
CA MET A 94 2.90 -2.10 -15.13
C MET A 94 2.75 -2.24 -16.65
N TYR A 95 2.01 -1.32 -17.30
CA TYR A 95 1.90 -1.28 -18.75
C TYR A 95 3.25 -0.95 -19.42
N LEU A 96 4.04 -0.02 -18.86
CA LEU A 96 5.40 0.26 -19.35
C LEU A 96 6.31 -0.97 -19.20
N GLY A 97 6.28 -1.59 -18.03
CA GLY A 97 6.99 -2.84 -17.75
C GLY A 97 6.64 -3.93 -18.77
N PHE A 98 5.39 -3.94 -19.24
CA PHE A 98 4.94 -4.90 -20.24
C PHE A 98 5.57 -4.72 -21.61
N VAL A 99 5.82 -3.47 -22.00
CA VAL A 99 6.46 -3.16 -23.29
C VAL A 99 7.96 -3.45 -23.25
N PHE A 100 8.64 -3.17 -22.13
CA PHE A 100 10.11 -3.23 -22.06
C PHE A 100 10.69 -4.55 -21.57
N THR A 101 9.94 -5.37 -20.82
CA THR A 101 10.49 -6.56 -20.14
C THR A 101 9.65 -7.80 -20.44
N ARG A 102 10.33 -8.93 -20.69
CA ARG A 102 9.69 -10.23 -20.93
C ARG A 102 9.15 -10.91 -19.65
N SER A 103 9.48 -10.34 -18.48
CA SER A 103 9.18 -10.88 -17.15
C SER A 103 8.15 -10.02 -16.41
N HIS A 104 6.93 -10.03 -16.93
CA HIS A 104 5.77 -9.25 -16.44
C HIS A 104 5.38 -9.60 -15.00
N TRP A 105 5.41 -10.89 -14.67
CA TRP A 105 5.10 -11.41 -13.34
C TRP A 105 6.05 -10.87 -12.26
N LEU A 106 7.32 -10.64 -12.61
CA LEU A 106 8.30 -10.11 -11.66
C LEU A 106 7.99 -8.64 -11.32
N ILE A 107 7.69 -7.82 -12.33
CA ILE A 107 7.33 -6.41 -12.14
C ILE A 107 6.04 -6.29 -11.34
N PHE A 108 5.03 -7.08 -11.69
CA PHE A 108 3.79 -7.19 -10.94
C PHE A 108 4.03 -7.54 -9.47
N ALA A 109 4.81 -8.60 -9.19
CA ALA A 109 5.12 -9.02 -7.84
C ALA A 109 5.88 -7.94 -7.05
N VAL A 110 6.84 -7.25 -7.68
CA VAL A 110 7.58 -6.16 -7.03
C VAL A 110 6.66 -4.99 -6.68
N ILE A 111 5.79 -4.57 -7.60
CA ILE A 111 4.85 -3.47 -7.34
C ILE A 111 3.87 -3.85 -6.22
N SER A 112 3.25 -5.04 -6.29
CA SER A 112 2.36 -5.55 -5.24
C SER A 112 3.07 -5.64 -3.88
N LEU A 113 4.33 -6.11 -3.87
CA LEU A 113 5.12 -6.21 -2.64
C LEU A 113 5.39 -4.84 -2.02
N VAL A 114 5.79 -3.86 -2.84
CA VAL A 114 6.07 -2.50 -2.36
C VAL A 114 4.80 -1.85 -1.79
N ILE A 115 3.68 -1.96 -2.50
CA ILE A 115 2.38 -1.48 -2.01
C ILE A 115 2.03 -2.17 -0.68
N GLY A 116 2.19 -3.48 -0.58
CA GLY A 116 1.93 -4.24 0.64
C GLY A 116 2.81 -3.80 1.81
N ILE A 117 4.10 -3.58 1.59
CA ILE A 117 5.01 -3.08 2.62
C ILE A 117 4.57 -1.71 3.12
N CYS A 118 4.26 -0.78 2.21
CA CYS A 118 3.78 0.55 2.57
C CYS A 118 2.49 0.50 3.41
N ILE A 119 1.53 -0.36 3.04
CA ILE A 119 0.30 -0.57 3.83
C ILE A 119 0.62 -1.18 5.20
N GLY A 120 1.49 -2.19 5.25
CA GLY A 120 1.87 -2.87 6.50
C GLY A 120 2.55 -1.95 7.52
N LEU A 121 3.24 -0.91 7.06
CA LEU A 121 3.87 0.09 7.91
C LEU A 121 2.85 0.98 8.66
N GLU A 122 1.62 1.11 8.18
CA GLU A 122 0.62 2.02 8.74
C GLU A 122 -0.03 1.49 10.02
N ILE A 123 -0.26 0.18 10.07
CA ILE A 123 -0.95 -0.52 11.17
C ILE A 123 -0.34 -0.18 12.55
N PRO A 124 1.00 -0.20 12.74
CA PRO A 124 1.60 -0.02 14.06
C PRO A 124 1.91 1.45 14.39
N LEU A 125 1.89 2.35 13.39
CA LEU A 125 2.03 3.80 13.58
C LEU A 125 0.80 4.40 14.27
N LEU A 126 -0.37 3.79 14.11
CA LEU A 126 -1.64 4.21 14.73
C LEU A 126 -1.80 3.75 16.19
N MET A 127 -1.00 2.77 16.64
CA MET A 127 -1.14 2.15 17.96
C MET A 127 -0.17 2.72 19.02
N LYS A 128 0.69 3.67 18.65
CA LYS A 128 1.60 4.38 19.55
C LYS A 128 1.08 5.79 19.83
#